data_AF-A0A1V4XMR5-F1
#
_entry.id   AF-A0A1V4XMR5-F1
#
_cell.length_a   1.000
_cell.length_b   1.000
_cell.length_c   1.000
_cell.angle_alpha   90.00
_cell.angle_beta   90.00
_cell.angle_gamma   90.00
#
_symmetry.space_group_name_H-M   'P 1'
#
loop_
_entity.id
_entity.type
_entity.pdbx_description
1 polymer ?
#
loop_
_entity_poly.entity_id
_entity_poly.type
_entity_poly.pdbx_seq_one_letter_code
_entity_poly.pdbx_strand_id
1 'polypeptide(L)'
;MVAIYARRLSRQILGLITILFRGPMIALLSLCRFLKFNCIFTVYPGSEKDIEGYLPPGFKWAKHLVSGKPFVAGVITTGNGLGRGLVLAVPNTVDQFKQDKKLVGTIMKNLKLTKSLTGAKTIAIAGQGPRFFKSHFPYEQPFVYGLKGRVFSVVETVERVAERHGLIKSETTVAILGVGEIGAAIIDNLEKKGYRAVGIGIRVVDGRVEIGHEGVETLRGADLVIVQTPRGDDVVPYYENLKKTAILIDDAHPRITIKPGEVKFYKVAIGRSGVEFKPPLPGYEKYWIPGCVQESLVVAESGKVDMSQEDFNKRSKELGFFAHLVDDR
;
A
#
# COMPACT_ATOMS: atom_id res chain seq x y z
N MET A 1 -16.53 17.43 -4.95
CA MET A 1 -16.98 16.41 -5.95
C MET A 1 -16.33 16.56 -7.32
N VAL A 2 -16.27 17.75 -7.93
CA VAL A 2 -15.69 17.98 -9.29
C VAL A 2 -14.24 17.48 -9.42
N ALA A 3 -13.37 17.74 -8.44
CA ALA A 3 -11.98 17.31 -8.47
C ALA A 3 -11.80 15.77 -8.41
N ILE A 4 -12.65 15.05 -7.67
CA ILE A 4 -12.61 13.58 -7.58
C ILE A 4 -13.00 12.97 -8.93
N TYR A 5 -14.02 13.55 -9.58
CA TYR A 5 -14.49 13.11 -10.89
C TYR A 5 -13.43 13.36 -11.97
N ALA A 6 -12.80 14.53 -11.99
CA ALA A 6 -11.71 14.86 -12.91
C ALA A 6 -10.50 13.92 -12.76
N ARG A 7 -10.09 13.61 -11.51
CA ARG A 7 -9.00 12.66 -11.21
C ARG A 7 -9.32 11.22 -11.67
N ARG A 8 -10.59 10.81 -11.57
CA ARG A 8 -11.07 9.51 -12.06
C ARG A 8 -11.04 9.46 -13.58
N LEU A 9 -11.57 10.49 -14.23
CA LEU A 9 -11.61 10.58 -15.69
C LEU A 9 -10.20 10.59 -16.29
N SER A 10 -9.24 11.30 -15.70
CA SER A 10 -7.86 11.31 -16.18
C SER A 10 -7.21 9.92 -16.15
N ARG A 11 -7.46 9.12 -15.10
CA ARG A 11 -6.98 7.73 -15.02
C ARG A 11 -7.64 6.85 -16.09
N GLN A 12 -8.95 7.01 -16.30
CA GLN A 12 -9.69 6.24 -17.30
C GLN A 12 -9.25 6.56 -18.73
N ILE A 13 -9.05 7.84 -19.06
CA ILE A 13 -8.54 8.26 -20.38
C ILE A 13 -7.12 7.72 -20.61
N LEU A 14 -6.23 7.84 -19.62
CA LEU A 14 -4.87 7.31 -19.72
C LEU A 14 -4.86 5.78 -19.89
N GLY A 15 -5.71 5.07 -19.13
CA GLY A 15 -5.91 3.64 -19.28
C GLY A 15 -6.38 3.26 -20.69
N LEU A 16 -7.37 3.96 -21.22
CA LEU A 16 -7.88 3.72 -22.57
C LEU A 16 -6.81 3.93 -23.64
N ILE A 17 -6.09 5.06 -23.59
CA ILE A 17 -5.02 5.38 -24.55
C ILE A 17 -3.94 4.29 -24.50
N THR A 18 -3.51 3.88 -23.31
CA THR A 18 -2.42 2.91 -23.16
C THR A 18 -2.81 1.50 -23.56
N ILE A 19 -4.10 1.16 -23.48
CA ILE A 19 -4.66 -0.09 -24.00
C ILE A 19 -4.69 -0.07 -25.53
N LEU A 20 -5.24 0.99 -26.13
CA LEU A 20 -5.39 1.12 -27.58
C LEU A 20 -4.03 1.27 -28.29
N PHE A 21 -3.10 2.01 -27.70
CA PHE A 21 -1.78 2.30 -28.26
C PHE A 21 -0.66 1.49 -27.59
N ARG A 22 -0.94 0.26 -27.16
CA ARG A 22 0.02 -0.56 -26.39
C ARG A 22 1.35 -0.77 -27.11
N GLY A 23 1.33 -1.10 -28.40
CA GLY A 23 2.53 -1.30 -29.21
C GLY A 23 3.41 -0.04 -29.29
N PRO A 24 2.85 1.10 -29.75
CA PRO A 24 3.54 2.38 -29.74
C PRO A 24 4.07 2.80 -28.36
N MET A 25 3.31 2.55 -27.29
CA MET A 25 3.74 2.83 -25.92
C MET A 25 4.93 1.97 -25.48
N ILE A 26 4.98 0.69 -25.86
CA ILE A 26 6.14 -0.18 -25.57
C ILE A 26 7.37 0.33 -26.32
N ALA A 27 7.23 0.71 -27.59
CA ALA A 27 8.31 1.31 -28.38
C ALA A 27 8.78 2.64 -27.78
N LEU A 28 7.84 3.50 -27.34
CA LEU A 28 8.15 4.73 -26.63
C LEU A 28 8.89 4.43 -25.33
N LEU A 29 8.41 3.51 -24.50
CA LEU A 29 9.06 3.12 -23.24
C LEU A 29 10.48 2.58 -23.46
N SER A 30 10.73 1.85 -24.56
CA SER A 30 12.08 1.39 -24.92
C SER A 30 13.00 2.52 -25.36
N LEU A 31 12.47 3.52 -26.06
CA LEU A 31 13.19 4.75 -26.40
C LEU A 31 13.40 5.63 -25.16
N CYS A 32 12.50 5.55 -24.18
CA CYS A 32 12.53 6.30 -22.94
C CYS A 32 13.51 5.75 -21.89
N ARG A 33 14.47 4.88 -22.21
CA ARG A 33 15.60 4.59 -21.31
C ARG A 33 16.31 5.87 -20.83
N PHE A 34 16.27 6.93 -21.65
CA PHE A 34 16.79 8.25 -21.28
C PHE A 34 15.97 8.98 -20.20
N LEU A 35 14.72 8.57 -19.92
CA LEU A 35 13.85 9.20 -18.91
C LEU A 35 14.12 8.71 -17.46
N LYS A 36 15.09 7.79 -17.27
CA LYS A 36 15.55 7.31 -15.95
C LYS A 36 14.40 6.84 -15.04
N PHE A 37 13.62 5.87 -15.50
CA PHE A 37 12.67 5.19 -14.63
C PHE A 37 13.45 4.30 -13.65
N ASN A 38 13.37 4.57 -12.35
CA ASN A 38 14.10 3.84 -11.31
C ASN A 38 13.25 2.74 -10.68
N CYS A 39 11.93 2.89 -10.65
CA CYS A 39 11.02 1.90 -10.10
C CYS A 39 9.79 1.69 -10.98
N ILE A 40 9.24 0.49 -10.94
CA ILE A 40 7.91 0.17 -11.47
C ILE A 40 7.02 -0.13 -10.28
N PHE A 41 5.87 0.55 -10.23
CA PHE A 41 4.85 0.28 -9.23
C PHE A 41 3.62 -0.30 -9.89
N THR A 42 3.28 -1.53 -9.52
CA THR A 42 2.11 -2.21 -10.03
C THR A 42 0.96 -2.04 -9.06
N VAL A 43 -0.06 -1.31 -9.50
CA VAL A 43 -1.38 -1.31 -8.86
C VAL A 43 -2.25 -2.36 -9.52
N TYR A 44 -3.11 -2.96 -8.75
CA TYR A 44 -4.18 -3.76 -9.30
C TYR A 44 -5.46 -3.40 -8.52
N PRO A 45 -6.61 -3.55 -9.17
CA PRO A 45 -7.88 -3.32 -8.54
C PRO A 45 -8.16 -4.46 -7.55
N GLY A 46 -8.22 -4.12 -6.26
CA GLY A 46 -8.53 -5.08 -5.19
C GLY A 46 -9.93 -5.69 -5.36
N SER A 47 -10.84 -4.93 -5.95
CA SER A 47 -12.23 -5.28 -6.24
C SER A 47 -12.65 -4.86 -7.65
N GLU A 48 -13.81 -5.31 -8.12
CA GLU A 48 -14.37 -4.81 -9.39
C GLU A 48 -14.61 -3.29 -9.36
N LYS A 49 -14.91 -2.70 -8.20
CA LYS A 49 -15.07 -1.25 -8.04
C LYS A 49 -13.77 -0.48 -8.31
N ASP A 50 -12.63 -1.07 -7.97
CA ASP A 50 -11.32 -0.45 -8.26
C ASP A 50 -10.99 -0.50 -9.75
N ILE A 51 -11.50 -1.51 -10.49
CA ILE A 51 -11.38 -1.57 -11.96
C ILE A 51 -12.06 -0.34 -12.58
N GLU A 52 -13.20 0.07 -12.04
CA GLU A 52 -13.94 1.25 -12.51
C GLU A 52 -13.18 2.57 -12.26
N GLY A 53 -12.12 2.54 -11.46
CA GLY A 53 -11.19 3.66 -11.28
C GLY A 53 -10.19 3.84 -12.43
N TYR A 54 -10.02 2.82 -13.29
CA TYR A 54 -9.04 2.77 -14.38
C TYR A 54 -9.64 2.46 -15.76
N LEU A 55 -10.82 1.82 -15.82
CA LEU A 55 -11.55 1.58 -17.07
C LEU A 55 -12.91 2.30 -17.04
N PRO A 56 -13.32 2.96 -18.14
CA PRO A 56 -14.65 3.57 -18.23
C PRO A 56 -15.75 2.50 -18.29
N PRO A 57 -16.98 2.78 -17.78
CA PRO A 57 -18.06 1.78 -17.67
C PRO A 57 -18.41 1.04 -18.97
N GLY A 58 -18.32 1.70 -20.12
CA GLY A 58 -18.62 1.12 -21.44
C GLY A 58 -17.50 0.23 -22.02
N PHE A 59 -16.34 0.13 -21.38
CA PHE A 59 -15.19 -0.65 -21.86
C PHE A 59 -14.94 -1.94 -21.05
N LYS A 60 -15.91 -2.37 -20.23
CA LYS A 60 -15.81 -3.62 -19.45
C LYS A 60 -15.56 -4.85 -20.34
N TRP A 61 -16.05 -4.86 -21.58
CA TRP A 61 -15.80 -5.93 -22.57
C TRP A 61 -14.30 -6.09 -22.90
N ALA A 62 -13.51 -5.02 -22.88
CA ALA A 62 -12.09 -5.06 -23.18
C ALA A 62 -11.26 -5.73 -22.07
N LYS A 63 -11.83 -5.94 -20.86
CA LYS A 63 -11.18 -6.58 -19.71
C LYS A 63 -10.54 -7.93 -20.08
N HIS A 64 -11.20 -8.73 -20.92
CA HIS A 64 -10.66 -10.01 -21.38
C HIS A 64 -9.45 -9.84 -22.32
N LEU A 65 -9.45 -8.81 -23.17
CA LEU A 65 -8.35 -8.52 -24.11
C LEU A 65 -7.10 -7.98 -23.42
N VAL A 66 -7.29 -7.29 -22.28
CA VAL A 66 -6.23 -6.68 -21.47
C VAL A 66 -5.87 -7.49 -20.22
N SER A 67 -6.53 -8.63 -19.99
CA SER A 67 -6.21 -9.53 -18.89
C SER A 67 -4.74 -9.97 -18.95
N GLY A 68 -4.06 -9.92 -17.81
CA GLY A 68 -2.65 -10.30 -17.69
C GLY A 68 -1.66 -9.32 -18.31
N LYS A 69 -2.13 -8.19 -18.84
CA LYS A 69 -1.34 -7.21 -19.58
C LYS A 69 -1.30 -5.88 -18.81
N PRO A 70 -0.25 -5.60 -18.02
CA PRO A 70 -0.08 -4.33 -17.33
C PRO A 70 -0.14 -3.16 -18.31
N PHE A 71 -0.77 -2.05 -17.95
CA PHE A 71 -0.86 -0.82 -18.74
C PHE A 71 -0.49 0.40 -17.90
N VAL A 72 -0.06 1.49 -18.53
CA VAL A 72 0.40 2.68 -17.80
C VAL A 72 -0.80 3.40 -17.20
N ALA A 73 -0.80 3.55 -15.89
CA ALA A 73 -1.84 4.23 -15.11
C ALA A 73 -1.36 5.56 -14.52
N GLY A 74 -0.07 5.86 -14.63
CA GLY A 74 0.50 7.13 -14.18
C GLY A 74 2.01 7.08 -14.03
N VAL A 75 2.55 8.13 -13.44
CA VAL A 75 3.96 8.26 -13.07
C VAL A 75 4.09 8.75 -11.64
N ILE A 76 5.21 8.45 -11.00
CA ILE A 76 5.59 8.98 -9.69
C ILE A 76 6.94 9.69 -9.81
N THR A 77 7.11 10.83 -9.16
CA THR A 77 8.43 11.49 -9.03
C THR A 77 9.21 10.88 -7.86
N THR A 78 10.53 10.83 -7.93
CA THR A 78 11.36 10.29 -6.83
C THR A 78 11.80 11.34 -5.81
N GLY A 79 11.46 12.62 -6.03
CA GLY A 79 11.78 13.74 -5.12
C GLY A 79 13.23 14.21 -5.10
N ASN A 80 14.18 13.36 -5.50
CA ASN A 80 15.60 13.68 -5.59
C ASN A 80 16.05 14.20 -6.97
N GLY A 81 15.14 14.35 -7.93
CA GLY A 81 15.47 14.77 -9.32
C GLY A 81 16.22 13.72 -10.15
N LEU A 82 16.54 12.56 -9.58
CA LEU A 82 17.38 11.52 -10.20
C LEU A 82 16.59 10.45 -10.95
N GLY A 83 15.26 10.53 -10.99
CA GLY A 83 14.44 9.66 -11.82
C GLY A 83 12.94 9.77 -11.60
N ARG A 84 12.23 8.78 -12.15
CA ARG A 84 10.76 8.64 -12.03
C ARG A 84 10.41 7.18 -11.75
N GLY A 85 9.19 6.95 -11.29
CA GLY A 85 8.58 5.63 -11.29
C GLY A 85 7.43 5.55 -12.28
N LEU A 86 7.24 4.36 -12.84
CA LEU A 86 6.11 4.07 -13.73
C LEU A 86 5.02 3.35 -12.93
N VAL A 87 3.80 3.89 -12.93
CA VAL A 87 2.65 3.23 -12.31
C VAL A 87 1.94 2.40 -13.37
N LEU A 88 1.90 1.09 -13.17
CA LEU A 88 1.26 0.13 -14.04
C LEU A 88 0.01 -0.44 -13.36
N ALA A 89 -1.13 -0.40 -14.03
CA ALA A 89 -2.33 -1.09 -13.59
C ALA A 89 -2.46 -2.45 -14.27
N VAL A 90 -2.96 -3.45 -13.53
CA VAL A 90 -3.34 -4.77 -14.07
C VAL A 90 -4.85 -4.92 -13.92
N PRO A 91 -5.62 -5.20 -14.98
CA PRO A 91 -7.09 -5.20 -14.94
C PRO A 91 -7.67 -6.53 -14.42
N ASN A 92 -7.09 -7.07 -13.34
CA ASN A 92 -7.44 -8.37 -12.79
C ASN A 92 -7.70 -8.27 -11.28
N THR A 93 -8.65 -9.06 -10.77
CA THR A 93 -9.05 -9.06 -9.36
C THR A 93 -8.16 -9.97 -8.52
N VAL A 94 -8.21 -9.79 -7.20
CA VAL A 94 -7.51 -10.65 -6.23
C VAL A 94 -7.90 -12.13 -6.37
N ASP A 95 -9.18 -12.42 -6.61
CA ASP A 95 -9.64 -13.80 -6.73
C ASP A 95 -9.11 -14.49 -7.99
N GLN A 96 -8.93 -13.74 -9.08
CA GLN A 96 -8.25 -14.25 -10.27
C GLN A 96 -6.78 -14.60 -9.99
N PHE A 97 -6.07 -13.78 -9.19
CA PHE A 97 -4.68 -14.09 -8.82
C PHE A 97 -4.58 -15.33 -7.91
N LYS A 98 -5.58 -15.57 -7.06
CA LYS A 98 -5.61 -16.77 -6.21
C LYS A 98 -5.70 -18.04 -7.05
N GLN A 99 -6.57 -18.03 -8.06
CA GLN A 99 -6.97 -19.22 -8.81
C GLN A 99 -6.11 -19.49 -10.05
N ASP A 100 -5.60 -18.46 -10.72
CA ASP A 100 -4.96 -18.60 -12.03
C ASP A 100 -3.44 -18.34 -11.99
N LYS A 101 -2.68 -19.43 -11.80
CA LYS A 101 -1.21 -19.41 -11.83
C LYS A 101 -0.64 -18.96 -13.19
N LYS A 102 -1.33 -19.26 -14.31
CA LYS A 102 -0.87 -18.88 -15.66
C LYS A 102 -1.02 -17.37 -15.88
N LEU A 103 -2.12 -16.80 -15.39
CA LEU A 103 -2.34 -15.35 -15.37
C LEU A 103 -1.23 -14.63 -14.58
N VAL A 104 -0.96 -15.07 -13.34
CA VAL A 104 0.11 -14.51 -12.52
C VAL A 104 1.46 -14.58 -13.23
N GLY A 105 1.79 -15.74 -13.82
CA GLY A 105 3.03 -15.91 -14.59
C GLY A 105 3.11 -14.96 -15.80
N THR A 106 2.00 -14.72 -16.49
CA THR A 106 1.92 -13.79 -17.62
C THR A 106 2.16 -12.34 -17.17
N ILE A 107 1.53 -11.92 -16.07
CA ILE A 107 1.72 -10.58 -15.48
C ILE A 107 3.18 -10.39 -15.10
N MET A 108 3.76 -11.35 -14.37
CA MET A 108 5.15 -11.28 -13.91
C MET A 108 6.14 -11.20 -15.07
N LYS A 109 5.94 -11.98 -16.14
CA LYS A 109 6.74 -11.89 -17.37
C LYS A 109 6.63 -10.50 -18.02
N ASN A 110 5.42 -9.95 -18.12
CA ASN A 110 5.20 -8.63 -18.71
C ASN A 110 5.80 -7.50 -17.85
N LEU A 111 5.80 -7.62 -16.53
CA LEU A 111 6.46 -6.68 -15.63
C LEU A 111 8.00 -6.76 -15.78
N LYS A 112 8.57 -7.97 -15.84
CA LYS A 112 10.02 -8.15 -16.12
C LYS A 112 10.41 -7.57 -17.47
N LEU A 113 9.60 -7.76 -18.51
CA LEU A 113 9.82 -7.16 -19.81
C LEU A 113 9.80 -5.63 -19.73
N THR A 114 8.78 -5.05 -19.09
CA THR A 114 8.68 -3.59 -18.92
C THR A 114 9.88 -3.03 -18.16
N LYS A 115 10.37 -3.74 -17.13
CA LYS A 115 11.60 -3.40 -16.41
C LYS A 115 12.82 -3.39 -17.32
N SER A 116 12.98 -4.40 -18.17
CA SER A 116 14.08 -4.46 -19.14
C SER A 116 14.06 -3.27 -20.11
N LEU A 117 12.87 -2.93 -20.62
CA LEU A 117 12.69 -1.84 -21.56
C LEU A 117 12.93 -0.46 -20.93
N THR A 118 12.45 -0.24 -19.71
CA THR A 118 12.54 1.06 -19.02
C THR A 118 13.86 1.29 -18.30
N GLY A 119 14.60 0.22 -17.99
CA GLY A 119 15.81 0.28 -17.15
C GLY A 119 15.52 0.40 -15.65
N ALA A 120 14.27 0.17 -15.21
CA ALA A 120 13.91 0.22 -13.80
C ALA A 120 14.73 -0.75 -12.95
N LYS A 121 15.05 -0.34 -11.72
CA LYS A 121 15.83 -1.16 -10.78
C LYS A 121 14.93 -2.12 -10.01
N THR A 122 13.76 -1.65 -9.61
CA THR A 122 12.83 -2.39 -8.73
C THR A 122 11.43 -2.45 -9.31
N ILE A 123 10.68 -3.47 -8.88
CA ILE A 123 9.26 -3.64 -9.16
C ILE A 123 8.54 -3.86 -7.81
N ALA A 124 7.60 -3.00 -7.46
CA ALA A 124 6.70 -3.22 -6.32
C ALA A 124 5.29 -3.54 -6.79
N ILE A 125 4.59 -4.36 -6.01
CA ILE A 125 3.17 -4.69 -6.22
C ILE A 125 2.39 -4.20 -5.00
N ALA A 126 1.33 -3.43 -5.25
CA ALA A 126 0.49 -2.83 -4.20
C ALA A 126 -0.33 -3.87 -3.43
N GLY A 127 -0.89 -3.51 -2.27
CA GLY A 127 -1.98 -4.27 -1.64
C GLY A 127 -1.65 -5.72 -1.26
N GLN A 128 -2.66 -6.59 -1.27
CA GLN A 128 -2.55 -8.03 -0.98
C GLN A 128 -1.84 -8.87 -2.07
N GLY A 129 -1.52 -8.28 -3.23
CA GLY A 129 -1.00 -8.97 -4.41
C GLY A 129 0.30 -9.72 -4.17
N PRO A 130 1.32 -9.13 -3.51
CA PRO A 130 2.58 -9.83 -3.26
C PRO A 130 2.41 -11.23 -2.67
N ARG A 131 1.45 -11.43 -1.76
CA ARG A 131 1.14 -12.75 -1.17
C ARG A 131 0.73 -13.78 -2.22
N PHE A 132 -0.21 -13.42 -3.11
CA PHE A 132 -0.72 -14.33 -4.14
C PHE A 132 0.26 -14.51 -5.29
N PHE A 133 1.06 -13.49 -5.59
CA PHE A 133 2.08 -13.59 -6.62
C PHE A 133 3.22 -14.51 -6.17
N LYS A 134 3.64 -14.40 -4.91
CA LYS A 134 4.68 -15.26 -4.31
C LYS A 134 4.27 -16.73 -4.24
N SER A 135 3.00 -17.06 -4.03
CA SER A 135 2.53 -18.46 -4.04
C SER A 135 2.59 -19.11 -5.43
N HIS A 136 2.61 -18.29 -6.50
CA HIS A 136 2.47 -18.75 -7.88
C HIS A 136 3.71 -18.51 -8.74
N PHE A 137 4.66 -17.69 -8.28
CA PHE A 137 5.86 -17.28 -9.03
C PHE A 137 7.05 -17.01 -8.09
N PRO A 138 8.29 -17.37 -8.47
CA PRO A 138 9.49 -17.05 -7.69
C PRO A 138 9.64 -15.53 -7.48
N TYR A 139 9.40 -15.10 -6.24
CA TYR A 139 9.38 -13.68 -5.86
C TYR A 139 10.78 -13.23 -5.44
N GLU A 140 11.63 -13.03 -6.42
CA GLU A 140 13.03 -12.61 -6.27
C GLU A 140 13.26 -11.25 -6.92
N GLN A 141 14.48 -10.70 -6.79
CA GLN A 141 14.86 -9.49 -7.51
C GLN A 141 14.47 -9.56 -9.00
N PRO A 142 13.92 -8.47 -9.57
CA PRO A 142 13.80 -7.11 -9.03
C PRO A 142 12.51 -6.85 -8.21
N PHE A 143 11.75 -7.88 -7.83
CA PHE A 143 10.50 -7.70 -7.11
C PHE A 143 10.73 -7.42 -5.63
N VAL A 144 10.04 -6.40 -5.12
CA VAL A 144 10.09 -5.95 -3.73
C VAL A 144 8.78 -6.34 -3.05
N TYR A 145 8.85 -7.01 -1.90
CA TYR A 145 7.67 -7.58 -1.24
C TYR A 145 6.83 -6.51 -0.54
N GLY A 146 7.47 -5.47 0.01
CA GLY A 146 6.77 -4.34 0.63
C GLY A 146 6.50 -4.49 2.13
N LEU A 147 6.97 -5.58 2.76
CA LEU A 147 6.84 -5.82 4.20
C LEU A 147 7.56 -4.74 5.02
N LYS A 148 8.82 -4.44 4.71
CA LYS A 148 9.64 -3.51 5.47
C LYS A 148 9.08 -2.10 5.40
N GLY A 149 8.60 -1.71 4.22
CA GLY A 149 8.00 -0.40 4.03
C GLY A 149 6.67 -0.27 4.76
N ARG A 150 5.86 -1.34 4.86
CA ARG A 150 4.65 -1.33 5.69
C ARG A 150 4.97 -1.23 7.19
N VAL A 151 5.89 -2.04 7.68
CA VAL A 151 6.34 -1.98 9.08
C VAL A 151 6.85 -0.58 9.40
N PHE A 152 7.73 -0.01 8.57
CA PHE A 152 8.19 1.37 8.72
C PHE A 152 7.03 2.37 8.75
N SER A 153 6.07 2.24 7.82
CA SER A 153 4.95 3.18 7.71
C SER A 153 4.09 3.21 8.97
N VAL A 154 3.75 2.04 9.50
CA VAL A 154 2.95 1.92 10.72
C VAL A 154 3.74 2.39 11.93
N VAL A 155 4.98 1.92 12.09
CA VAL A 155 5.83 2.25 13.26
C VAL A 155 6.15 3.74 13.31
N GLU A 156 6.49 4.35 12.18
CA GLU A 156 6.73 5.80 12.11
C GLU A 156 5.44 6.58 12.40
N THR A 157 4.27 6.08 11.97
CA THR A 157 2.98 6.70 12.32
C THR A 157 2.73 6.62 13.82
N VAL A 158 2.97 5.47 14.45
CA VAL A 158 2.85 5.29 15.91
C VAL A 158 3.75 6.26 16.66
N GLU A 159 5.03 6.35 16.29
CA GLU A 159 5.99 7.28 16.92
C GLU A 159 5.51 8.73 16.82
N ARG A 160 5.06 9.16 15.65
CA ARG A 160 4.59 10.54 15.42
C ARG A 160 3.28 10.84 16.14
N VAL A 161 2.37 9.87 16.24
CA VAL A 161 1.13 9.99 17.00
C VAL A 161 1.45 10.06 18.49
N ALA A 162 2.31 9.18 19.00
CA ALA A 162 2.73 9.20 20.39
C ALA A 162 3.38 10.53 20.77
N GLU A 163 4.31 11.04 19.96
CA GLU A 163 4.94 12.35 20.13
C GLU A 163 3.89 13.49 20.16
N ARG A 164 2.98 13.51 19.17
CA ARG A 164 1.94 14.56 19.07
C ARG A 164 1.00 14.59 20.27
N HIS A 165 0.69 13.44 20.86
CA HIS A 165 -0.25 13.32 21.97
C HIS A 165 0.44 13.15 23.33
N GLY A 166 1.77 13.32 23.39
CA GLY A 166 2.53 13.22 24.64
C GLY A 166 2.48 11.84 25.29
N LEU A 167 2.34 10.77 24.51
CA LEU A 167 2.27 9.41 25.03
C LEU A 167 3.67 8.91 25.40
N ILE A 168 3.81 8.36 26.61
CA ILE A 168 5.06 7.79 27.11
C ILE A 168 5.16 6.34 26.63
N LYS A 169 6.23 6.01 25.88
CA LYS A 169 6.37 4.71 25.21
C LYS A 169 6.18 3.51 26.15
N SER A 170 6.87 3.53 27.31
CA SER A 170 6.82 2.45 28.31
C SER A 170 5.46 2.23 28.96
N GLU A 171 4.58 3.23 28.89
CA GLU A 171 3.23 3.20 29.46
C GLU A 171 2.15 3.01 28.39
N THR A 172 2.52 3.15 27.11
CA THR A 172 1.58 3.12 25.99
C THR A 172 1.36 1.70 25.52
N THR A 173 0.10 1.26 25.56
CA THR A 173 -0.31 -0.02 24.98
C THR A 173 -0.76 0.17 23.54
N VAL A 174 -0.14 -0.57 22.61
CA VAL A 174 -0.47 -0.56 21.18
C VAL A 174 -1.09 -1.90 20.81
N ALA A 175 -2.38 -1.90 20.50
CA ALA A 175 -3.09 -3.09 20.04
C ALA A 175 -3.08 -3.18 18.50
N ILE A 176 -2.74 -4.35 17.95
CA ILE A 176 -2.78 -4.62 16.52
C ILE A 176 -3.98 -5.52 16.23
N LEU A 177 -5.03 -4.95 15.65
CA LEU A 177 -6.24 -5.68 15.26
C LEU A 177 -6.00 -6.40 13.93
N GLY A 178 -5.72 -7.70 14.00
CA GLY A 178 -5.37 -8.53 12.85
C GLY A 178 -3.87 -8.82 12.79
N VAL A 179 -3.47 -10.00 13.30
CA VAL A 179 -2.06 -10.41 13.38
C VAL A 179 -1.74 -11.43 12.30
N GLY A 180 -1.14 -10.95 11.21
CA GLY A 180 -0.44 -11.78 10.21
C GLY A 180 1.07 -11.57 10.27
N GLU A 181 1.78 -11.95 9.19
CA GLU A 181 3.23 -11.70 9.03
C GLU A 181 3.60 -10.23 9.29
N ILE A 182 2.83 -9.30 8.73
CA ILE A 182 3.05 -7.86 8.90
C ILE A 182 2.78 -7.43 10.34
N GLY A 183 1.69 -7.90 10.96
CA GLY A 183 1.33 -7.56 12.34
C GLY A 183 2.39 -8.02 13.34
N ALA A 184 2.90 -9.25 13.18
CA ALA A 184 3.99 -9.76 14.02
C ALA A 184 5.27 -8.92 13.87
N ALA A 185 5.63 -8.54 12.64
CA ALA A 185 6.79 -7.68 12.40
C ALA A 185 6.63 -6.26 12.96
N ILE A 186 5.40 -5.72 12.98
CA ILE A 186 5.08 -4.43 13.63
C ILE A 186 5.25 -4.55 15.15
N ILE A 187 4.71 -5.60 15.76
CA ILE A 187 4.81 -5.84 17.21
C ILE A 187 6.28 -5.88 17.63
N ASP A 188 7.09 -6.74 17.01
CA ASP A 188 8.53 -6.85 17.29
C ASP A 188 9.26 -5.50 17.18
N ASN A 189 8.91 -4.69 16.17
CA ASN A 189 9.55 -3.38 15.97
C ASN A 189 9.11 -2.33 17.00
N LEU A 190 7.87 -2.39 17.48
CA LEU A 190 7.34 -1.51 18.52
C LEU A 190 7.89 -1.89 19.91
N GLU A 191 7.96 -3.19 20.22
CA GLU A 191 8.55 -3.68 21.47
C GLU A 191 10.01 -3.27 21.60
N LYS A 192 10.80 -3.42 20.53
CA LYS A 192 12.20 -2.92 20.46
C LYS A 192 12.32 -1.42 20.65
N LYS A 193 11.25 -0.65 20.47
CA LYS A 193 11.20 0.80 20.71
C LYS A 193 10.69 1.16 22.10
N GLY A 194 10.34 0.18 22.93
CA GLY A 194 9.88 0.36 24.30
C GLY A 194 8.37 0.50 24.46
N TYR A 195 7.57 0.17 23.44
CA TYR A 195 6.10 0.09 23.59
C TYR A 195 5.67 -1.27 24.13
N ARG A 196 4.50 -1.29 24.78
CA ARG A 196 3.77 -2.54 25.01
C ARG A 196 2.87 -2.84 23.81
N ALA A 197 3.36 -3.61 22.85
CA ALA A 197 2.60 -3.98 21.66
C ALA A 197 1.91 -5.35 21.83
N VAL A 198 0.62 -5.46 21.53
CA VAL A 198 -0.16 -6.68 21.70
C VAL A 198 -0.97 -6.97 20.45
N GLY A 199 -0.93 -8.22 20.00
CA GLY A 199 -1.70 -8.67 18.86
C GLY A 199 -3.11 -9.14 19.23
N ILE A 200 -4.11 -8.73 18.46
CA ILE A 200 -5.48 -9.26 18.56
C ILE A 200 -5.75 -10.17 17.37
N GLY A 201 -5.91 -11.46 17.65
CA GLY A 201 -6.30 -12.46 16.67
C GLY A 201 -7.72 -12.20 16.14
N ILE A 202 -7.89 -12.36 14.83
CA ILE A 202 -9.18 -12.21 14.15
C ILE A 202 -9.60 -13.53 13.52
N ARG A 203 -10.90 -13.80 13.51
CA ARG A 203 -11.51 -14.88 12.72
C ARG A 203 -12.49 -14.27 11.73
N VAL A 204 -12.60 -14.86 10.53
CA VAL A 204 -13.58 -14.44 9.54
C VAL A 204 -14.71 -15.47 9.52
N VAL A 205 -15.88 -15.09 10.01
CA VAL A 205 -17.10 -15.93 10.05
C VAL A 205 -18.15 -15.23 9.21
N ASP A 206 -18.68 -15.93 8.19
CA ASP A 206 -19.69 -15.40 7.27
C ASP A 206 -19.34 -14.02 6.67
N GLY A 207 -18.06 -13.82 6.36
CA GLY A 207 -17.55 -12.57 5.79
C GLY A 207 -17.46 -11.40 6.77
N ARG A 208 -17.58 -11.65 8.08
CA ARG A 208 -17.41 -10.67 9.16
C ARG A 208 -16.19 -11.02 10.01
N VAL A 209 -15.49 -10.00 10.48
CA VAL A 209 -14.36 -10.16 11.39
C VAL A 209 -14.87 -10.23 12.83
N GLU A 210 -14.53 -11.32 13.50
CA GLU A 210 -14.81 -11.58 14.91
C GLU A 210 -13.51 -11.62 15.72
N ILE A 211 -13.53 -11.01 16.90
CA ILE A 211 -12.48 -11.12 17.92
C ILE A 211 -13.00 -11.87 19.14
N GLY A 212 -12.13 -12.62 19.81
CA GLY A 212 -12.46 -13.30 21.05
C GLY A 212 -12.57 -12.34 22.24
N HIS A 213 -13.06 -12.84 23.37
CA HIS A 213 -13.20 -12.08 24.62
C HIS A 213 -11.90 -11.38 25.04
N GLU A 214 -10.77 -12.08 25.02
CA GLU A 214 -9.44 -11.51 25.32
C GLU A 214 -9.06 -10.36 24.38
N GLY A 215 -9.47 -10.46 23.10
CA GLY A 215 -9.27 -9.40 22.11
C GLY A 215 -10.08 -8.15 22.44
N VAL A 216 -11.33 -8.32 22.89
CA VAL A 216 -12.19 -7.21 23.35
C VAL A 216 -11.58 -6.53 24.58
N GLU A 217 -11.10 -7.29 25.56
CA GLU A 217 -10.43 -6.72 26.74
C GLU A 217 -9.15 -5.97 26.37
N THR A 218 -8.39 -6.50 25.40
CA THR A 218 -7.21 -5.80 24.87
C THR A 218 -7.59 -4.47 24.22
N LEU A 219 -8.68 -4.41 23.43
CA LEU A 219 -9.17 -3.15 22.85
C LEU A 219 -9.57 -2.12 23.90
N ARG A 220 -10.21 -2.56 25.00
CA ARG A 220 -10.63 -1.68 26.10
C ARG A 220 -9.45 -1.04 26.83
N GLY A 221 -8.32 -1.75 26.91
CA GLY A 221 -7.11 -1.28 27.58
C GLY A 221 -6.14 -0.50 26.71
N ALA A 222 -6.28 -0.56 25.38
CA ALA A 222 -5.29 0.00 24.45
C ALA A 222 -5.35 1.54 24.34
N ASP A 223 -4.18 2.18 24.29
CA ASP A 223 -4.06 3.62 24.04
C ASP A 223 -4.01 3.91 22.53
N LEU A 224 -3.34 3.03 21.78
CA LEU A 224 -3.29 3.06 20.33
C LEU A 224 -3.86 1.76 19.77
N VAL A 225 -4.73 1.85 18.76
CA VAL A 225 -5.27 0.68 18.06
C VAL A 225 -4.94 0.78 16.58
N ILE A 226 -4.16 -0.16 16.06
CA ILE A 226 -3.78 -0.27 14.66
C ILE A 226 -4.70 -1.28 13.98
N VAL A 227 -5.43 -0.85 12.95
CA VAL A 227 -6.35 -1.69 12.19
C VAL A 227 -5.63 -2.33 11.01
N GLN A 228 -5.43 -3.65 11.09
CA GLN A 228 -4.77 -4.52 10.11
C GLN A 228 -5.70 -5.65 9.64
N THR A 229 -7.00 -5.36 9.58
CA THR A 229 -8.05 -6.28 9.14
C THR A 229 -8.16 -6.33 7.61
N PRO A 230 -8.85 -7.35 7.05
CA PRO A 230 -9.12 -7.43 5.61
C PRO A 230 -9.80 -6.18 5.04
N ARG A 231 -10.66 -5.50 5.82
CA ARG A 231 -11.27 -4.21 5.50
C ARG A 231 -11.21 -3.30 6.70
N GLY A 232 -11.00 -2.01 6.49
CA GLY A 232 -10.98 -1.03 7.58
C GLY A 232 -12.25 -1.06 8.41
N ASP A 233 -13.42 -1.06 7.77
CA ASP A 233 -14.71 -1.04 8.48
C ASP A 233 -15.00 -2.31 9.31
N ASP A 234 -14.15 -3.33 9.27
CA ASP A 234 -14.22 -4.49 10.17
C ASP A 234 -14.05 -4.10 11.65
N VAL A 235 -13.51 -2.91 11.95
CA VAL A 235 -13.38 -2.39 13.32
C VAL A 235 -14.66 -1.74 13.86
N VAL A 236 -15.61 -1.35 12.99
CA VAL A 236 -16.80 -0.55 13.35
C VAL A 236 -17.63 -1.19 14.48
N PRO A 237 -17.89 -2.52 14.48
CA PRO A 237 -18.64 -3.16 15.57
C PRO A 237 -18.00 -3.03 16.96
N TYR A 238 -16.71 -2.69 17.03
CA TYR A 238 -15.92 -2.65 18.26
C TYR A 238 -15.65 -1.24 18.76
N TYR A 239 -16.22 -0.20 18.14
CA TYR A 239 -16.02 1.18 18.56
C TYR A 239 -16.42 1.45 20.01
N GLU A 240 -17.49 0.81 20.49
CA GLU A 240 -17.93 0.93 21.88
C GLU A 240 -16.98 0.24 22.88
N ASN A 241 -16.10 -0.64 22.39
CA ASN A 241 -15.09 -1.30 23.20
C ASN A 241 -13.78 -0.51 23.25
N LEU A 242 -13.62 0.54 22.46
CA LEU A 242 -12.43 1.37 22.51
C LEU A 242 -12.45 2.24 23.78
N LYS A 243 -11.29 2.37 24.42
CA LYS A 243 -11.07 3.41 25.43
C LYS A 243 -11.41 4.77 24.81
N LYS A 244 -12.14 5.64 25.52
CA LYS A 244 -12.53 6.97 24.99
C LYS A 244 -11.33 7.82 24.56
N THR A 245 -10.19 7.66 25.23
CA THR A 245 -8.94 8.36 24.93
C THR A 245 -8.08 7.62 23.91
N ALA A 246 -8.53 6.47 23.39
CA ALA A 246 -7.77 5.73 22.40
C ALA A 246 -7.55 6.57 21.14
N ILE A 247 -6.54 6.18 20.38
CA ILE A 247 -6.29 6.71 19.05
C ILE A 247 -6.28 5.55 18.07
N LEU A 248 -7.14 5.64 17.07
CA LEU A 248 -7.28 4.64 16.02
C LEU A 248 -6.36 4.98 14.84
N ILE A 249 -5.60 4.00 14.37
CA ILE A 249 -4.66 4.09 13.25
C ILE A 249 -5.08 3.12 12.14
N ASP A 250 -5.42 3.64 10.97
CA ASP A 250 -5.90 2.86 9.82
C ASP A 250 -4.77 2.52 8.83
N ASP A 251 -4.34 1.26 8.80
CA ASP A 251 -3.47 0.69 7.76
C ASP A 251 -4.23 -0.29 6.83
N ALA A 252 -5.54 -0.39 6.96
CA ALA A 252 -6.32 -1.36 6.20
C ALA A 252 -6.52 -0.92 4.74
N HIS A 253 -6.68 -1.91 3.87
CA HIS A 253 -7.07 -1.69 2.48
C HIS A 253 -8.09 -2.74 2.03
N PRO A 254 -9.36 -2.37 1.79
CA PRO A 254 -9.93 -1.00 1.80
C PRO A 254 -9.88 -0.30 3.17
N ARG A 255 -9.88 1.04 3.17
CA ARG A 255 -9.73 1.90 4.36
C ARG A 255 -11.02 1.99 5.21
N ILE A 256 -10.91 2.52 6.44
CA ILE A 256 -12.06 2.85 7.29
C ILE A 256 -12.86 4.00 6.68
N THR A 257 -14.16 3.77 6.45
CA THR A 257 -15.11 4.75 5.92
C THR A 257 -16.04 5.31 6.98
N ILE A 258 -16.42 4.52 7.99
CA ILE A 258 -17.25 4.97 9.11
C ILE A 258 -16.32 5.37 10.27
N LYS A 259 -16.15 6.68 10.51
CA LYS A 259 -15.22 7.17 11.55
C LYS A 259 -15.82 7.03 12.95
N PRO A 260 -15.00 6.73 13.98
CA PRO A 260 -15.47 6.77 15.36
C PRO A 260 -15.71 8.23 15.78
N GLY A 261 -16.81 8.51 16.50
CA GLY A 261 -17.20 9.88 16.83
C GLY A 261 -16.23 10.59 17.79
N GLU A 262 -15.97 9.99 18.95
CA GLU A 262 -15.16 10.60 20.02
C GLU A 262 -13.66 10.26 19.92
N VAL A 263 -13.31 9.15 19.26
CA VAL A 263 -11.94 8.62 19.20
C VAL A 263 -11.15 9.33 18.10
N LYS A 264 -9.90 9.72 18.40
CA LYS A 264 -9.03 10.32 17.40
C LYS A 264 -8.65 9.31 16.33
N PHE A 265 -8.53 9.75 15.09
CA PHE A 265 -8.31 8.88 13.95
C PHE A 265 -7.12 9.36 13.12
N TYR A 266 -6.21 8.45 12.77
CA TYR A 266 -5.12 8.70 11.84
C TYR A 266 -5.07 7.65 10.74
N LYS A 267 -4.79 8.09 9.51
CA LYS A 267 -4.48 7.18 8.41
C LYS A 267 -2.97 6.98 8.29
N VAL A 268 -2.53 5.74 8.10
CA VAL A 268 -1.14 5.45 7.71
C VAL A 268 -0.92 5.94 6.28
N ALA A 269 -0.03 6.92 6.14
CA ALA A 269 0.44 7.44 4.87
C ALA A 269 1.86 7.98 5.02
N ILE A 270 2.76 7.64 4.10
CA ILE A 270 4.13 8.15 4.10
C ILE A 270 4.28 9.32 3.14
N GLY A 271 5.10 10.29 3.52
CA GLY A 271 5.53 11.41 2.71
C GLY A 271 7.01 11.40 2.44
N ARG A 272 7.40 12.10 1.37
CA ARG A 272 8.76 12.54 1.09
C ARG A 272 8.69 13.78 0.20
N SER A 273 9.53 14.77 0.47
CA SER A 273 9.56 16.00 -0.34
C SER A 273 9.82 15.68 -1.82
N GLY A 274 9.06 16.33 -2.71
CA GLY A 274 9.16 16.17 -4.16
C GLY A 274 8.65 14.85 -4.73
N VAL A 275 8.11 13.93 -3.91
CA VAL A 275 7.45 12.71 -4.39
C VAL A 275 5.96 12.97 -4.59
N GLU A 276 5.50 12.79 -5.83
CA GLU A 276 4.11 12.97 -6.22
C GLU A 276 3.67 11.92 -7.24
N PHE A 277 2.47 11.37 -7.07
CA PHE A 277 1.75 10.54 -8.04
C PHE A 277 0.96 11.41 -9.01
N LYS A 278 1.11 11.12 -10.31
CA LYS A 278 0.40 11.80 -11.40
C LYS A 278 -0.20 10.76 -12.36
N PRO A 279 -1.52 10.56 -12.33
CA PRO A 279 -2.51 11.08 -11.36
C PRO A 279 -2.38 10.41 -9.97
N PRO A 280 -3.04 10.94 -8.92
CA PRO A 280 -3.08 10.33 -7.60
C PRO A 280 -3.70 8.93 -7.63
N LEU A 281 -3.23 8.06 -6.73
CA LEU A 281 -3.81 6.73 -6.50
C LEU A 281 -5.25 6.86 -5.94
N PRO A 282 -6.14 5.90 -6.22
CA PRO A 282 -7.49 5.91 -5.65
C PRO A 282 -7.47 5.96 -4.12
N GLY A 283 -8.15 6.94 -3.53
CA GLY A 283 -8.22 7.12 -2.07
C GLY A 283 -6.96 7.70 -1.41
N TYR A 284 -6.02 8.21 -2.19
CA TYR A 284 -4.78 8.83 -1.73
C TYR A 284 -4.65 10.26 -2.28
N GLU A 285 -4.06 11.14 -1.47
CA GLU A 285 -3.56 12.41 -1.99
C GLU A 285 -2.31 12.20 -2.86
N LYS A 286 -2.02 13.19 -3.72
CA LYS A 286 -0.93 13.09 -4.69
C LYS A 286 0.44 12.80 -4.07
N TYR A 287 0.66 13.21 -2.82
CA TYR A 287 1.93 13.08 -2.11
C TYR A 287 1.93 11.95 -1.07
N TRP A 288 0.84 11.19 -0.93
CA TRP A 288 0.79 10.05 -0.03
C TRP A 288 1.36 8.80 -0.70
N ILE A 289 2.33 8.19 -0.03
CA ILE A 289 3.11 7.06 -0.52
C ILE A 289 2.70 5.81 0.28
N PRO A 290 2.19 4.75 -0.37
CA PRO A 290 1.99 3.47 0.29
C PRO A 290 3.32 2.83 0.72
N GLY A 291 3.34 2.12 1.85
CA GLY A 291 4.58 1.49 2.36
C GLY A 291 5.29 0.57 1.36
N CYS A 292 4.54 -0.20 0.56
CA CYS A 292 5.12 -1.03 -0.51
C CYS A 292 5.86 -0.23 -1.60
N VAL A 293 5.39 0.99 -1.92
CA VAL A 293 6.06 1.89 -2.86
C VAL A 293 7.30 2.47 -2.21
N GLN A 294 7.19 2.87 -0.95
CA GLN A 294 8.31 3.42 -0.20
C GLN A 294 9.47 2.42 -0.11
N GLU A 295 9.22 1.14 0.16
CA GLU A 295 10.26 0.10 0.10
C GLU A 295 10.92 0.02 -1.28
N SER A 296 10.11 0.06 -2.35
CA SER A 296 10.62 0.04 -3.72
C SER A 296 11.57 1.20 -4.03
N LEU A 297 11.23 2.40 -3.55
CA LEU A 297 12.04 3.61 -3.72
C LEU A 297 13.33 3.52 -2.92
N VAL A 298 13.25 3.11 -1.65
CA VAL A 298 14.43 2.94 -0.78
C VAL A 298 15.40 1.91 -1.38
N VAL A 299 14.88 0.78 -1.86
CA VAL A 299 15.70 -0.25 -2.51
C VAL A 299 16.32 0.27 -3.81
N ALA A 300 15.54 0.96 -4.65
CA ALA A 300 16.03 1.50 -5.92
C ALA A 300 17.16 2.54 -5.74
N GLU A 301 17.08 3.32 -4.66
CA GLU A 301 18.07 4.36 -4.35
C GLU A 301 19.27 3.83 -3.56
N SER A 302 19.09 2.82 -2.72
CA SER A 302 20.18 2.22 -1.95
C SER A 302 20.94 1.14 -2.72
N GLY A 303 20.32 0.49 -3.71
CA GLY A 303 20.86 -0.68 -4.38
C GLY A 303 20.93 -1.93 -3.49
N LYS A 304 20.35 -1.89 -2.29
CA LYS A 304 20.36 -2.98 -1.31
C LYS A 304 18.95 -3.53 -1.16
N VAL A 305 18.78 -4.83 -1.40
CA VAL A 305 17.48 -5.51 -1.19
C VAL A 305 17.41 -6.17 0.18
N ASP A 306 18.51 -6.79 0.60
CA ASP A 306 18.58 -7.57 1.84
C ASP A 306 19.05 -6.69 3.00
N MET A 307 18.23 -5.70 3.35
CA MET A 307 18.42 -4.92 4.58
C MET A 307 17.72 -5.59 5.76
N SER A 308 18.24 -5.42 6.97
CA SER A 308 17.45 -5.67 8.18
C SER A 308 16.29 -4.66 8.27
N GLN A 309 15.28 -4.91 9.11
CA GLN A 309 14.21 -3.92 9.33
C GLN A 309 14.77 -2.62 9.93
N GLU A 310 15.76 -2.72 10.83
CA GLU A 310 16.41 -1.58 11.46
C GLU A 310 17.19 -0.74 10.45
N ASP A 311 18.02 -1.37 9.63
CA ASP A 311 18.77 -0.69 8.55
C ASP A 311 17.82 -0.04 7.55
N PHE A 312 16.74 -0.73 7.20
CA PHE A 312 15.71 -0.18 6.33
C PHE A 312 15.05 1.06 6.95
N ASN A 313 14.70 1.02 8.24
CA ASN A 313 14.10 2.16 8.95
C ASN A 313 15.06 3.35 8.97
N LYS A 314 16.33 3.13 9.31
CA LYS A 314 17.38 4.16 9.31
C LYS A 314 17.52 4.76 7.92
N ARG A 315 17.69 3.92 6.90
CA ARG A 315 17.86 4.37 5.51
C ARG A 315 16.64 5.13 4.99
N SER A 316 15.43 4.71 5.38
CA SER A 316 14.19 5.40 5.03
C SER A 316 14.17 6.83 5.57
N LYS A 317 14.59 7.04 6.83
CA LYS A 317 14.70 8.38 7.42
C LYS A 317 15.79 9.23 6.76
N GLU A 318 16.95 8.65 6.48
CA GLU A 318 18.05 9.34 5.76
C GLU A 318 17.61 9.83 4.36
N LEU A 319 16.75 9.07 3.68
CA LEU A 319 16.19 9.44 2.39
C LEU A 319 15.06 10.48 2.50
N GLY A 320 14.67 10.87 3.71
CA GLY A 320 13.66 11.90 3.97
C GLY A 320 12.22 11.38 3.94
N PHE A 321 12.00 10.07 4.13
CA PHE A 321 10.65 9.55 4.32
C PHE A 321 10.16 9.79 5.76
N PHE A 322 8.90 10.16 5.89
CA PHE A 322 8.25 10.43 7.19
C PHE A 322 6.76 10.05 7.15
N ALA A 323 6.16 9.76 8.29
CA ALA A 323 4.71 9.55 8.36
C ALA A 323 3.96 10.88 8.33
N HIS A 324 2.96 10.98 7.45
CA HIS A 324 1.98 12.06 7.51
C HIS A 324 0.99 11.78 8.65
N LEU A 325 0.81 12.75 9.54
CA LEU A 325 -0.28 12.73 10.52
C LEU A 325 -1.57 13.18 9.85
N VAL A 326 -2.19 12.27 9.10
CA VAL A 326 -3.46 12.50 8.40
C VAL A 326 -4.62 12.29 9.36
N ASP A 327 -5.18 13.38 9.89
CA ASP A 327 -6.51 13.36 10.52
C ASP A 327 -7.53 13.53 9.37
N ASP A 328 -8.09 12.41 8.89
CA ASP A 328 -9.06 12.37 7.76
C ASP A 328 -10.49 12.61 8.25
N ARG A 329 -10.66 13.61 9.14
CA ARG A 329 -11.96 14.11 9.60
C ARG A 329 -12.41 15.30 8.76
#